data_AF-H2YVI6-F1
#
_entry.id   AF-H2YVI6-F1
#
_cell.length_a   1.000
_cell.length_b   1.000
_cell.length_c   1.000
_cell.angle_alpha   90.00
_cell.angle_beta   90.00
_cell.angle_gamma   90.00
#
_symmetry.space_group_name_H-M   'P 1'
#
loop_
_entity.id
_entity.type
_entity.pdbx_description
1 polymer ?
#
loop_
_entity_poly.entity_id
_entity_poly.type
_entity_poly.pdbx_seq_one_letter_code
_entity_poly.pdbx_strand_id
1 'polypeptide(L)'
;MFKECQLSADQCVKEGLDLTTYFVKMQQTSWAKLFNEMRDEEWNMHFIRQMLEENRNADKKIVFTENHEQNEVGRMTLSRKLIGDSPMSESQQMTPQLDRGLSLYKMSRLFTHAFAGQGFLNFIGE
;
A
#
# COMPACT_ATOMS: atom_id res chain seq x y z
N MET A 1 -9.35 -1.52 -17.80
CA MET A 1 -7.97 -1.03 -17.64
C MET A 1 -8.03 0.15 -16.68
N PHE A 2 -7.62 -0.04 -15.43
CA PHE A 2 -7.59 1.03 -14.44
C PHE A 2 -6.45 1.98 -14.80
N LYS A 3 -6.74 3.25 -15.08
CA LYS A 3 -5.70 4.27 -15.25
C LYS A 3 -5.36 4.81 -13.87
N GLU A 4 -4.08 4.79 -13.48
CA GLU A 4 -3.61 5.59 -12.36
C GLU A 4 -3.93 7.05 -12.64
N CYS A 5 -4.78 7.64 -11.82
CA CYS A 5 -5.23 9.00 -12.03
C CYS A 5 -4.25 9.94 -11.33
N GLN A 6 -3.43 10.66 -12.11
CA GLN A 6 -2.57 11.74 -11.62
C GLN A 6 -3.35 13.06 -11.39
N LEU A 7 -4.65 13.07 -11.65
CA LEU A 7 -5.52 14.25 -11.55
C LEU A 7 -6.28 14.25 -10.21
N SER A 8 -6.55 15.45 -9.71
CA SER A 8 -7.45 15.65 -8.57
C SER A 8 -8.89 15.30 -8.93
N ALA A 9 -9.72 14.92 -7.94
CA ALA A 9 -11.11 14.53 -8.20
C ALA A 9 -11.91 15.64 -8.91
N ASP A 10 -11.65 16.90 -8.56
CA ASP A 10 -12.25 18.08 -9.18
C ASP A 10 -11.88 18.24 -10.68
N GLN A 11 -10.71 17.77 -11.11
CA GLN A 11 -10.31 17.81 -12.52
C GLN A 11 -11.01 16.74 -13.35
N CYS A 12 -11.20 15.53 -12.82
CA CYS A 12 -11.90 14.47 -13.56
C CYS A 12 -13.40 14.73 -13.70
N VAL A 13 -14.03 15.38 -12.72
CA VAL A 13 -15.43 15.84 -12.83
C VAL A 13 -15.56 16.91 -13.93
N LYS A 14 -14.59 17.83 -14.03
CA LYS A 14 -14.54 18.85 -15.10
C LYS A 14 -14.32 18.27 -16.49
N GLU A 15 -13.64 17.12 -16.59
CA GLU A 15 -13.42 16.40 -17.84
C GLU A 15 -14.57 15.46 -18.24
N GLY A 16 -15.68 15.44 -17.50
CA GLY A 16 -16.90 14.70 -17.87
C GLY A 16 -16.78 13.18 -17.67
N LEU A 17 -15.85 12.72 -16.82
CA LEU A 17 -15.73 11.32 -16.43
C LEU A 17 -16.80 10.98 -15.37
N ASP A 18 -17.54 9.89 -15.60
CA ASP A 18 -18.71 9.48 -14.80
C ASP A 18 -18.38 9.25 -13.31
N LEU A 19 -19.32 9.56 -12.41
CA LEU A 19 -19.24 9.45 -10.94
C LEU A 19 -19.19 7.99 -10.42
N THR A 20 -19.12 7.03 -11.33
CA THR A 20 -18.74 5.62 -11.08
C THR A 20 -17.22 5.41 -11.06
N THR A 21 -16.44 6.41 -11.48
CA THR A 21 -14.97 6.36 -11.53
C THR A 21 -14.39 6.39 -10.12
N TYR A 22 -13.87 5.25 -9.67
CA TYR A 22 -13.02 5.22 -8.47
C TYR A 22 -11.63 5.76 -8.82
N PHE A 23 -11.15 6.74 -8.06
CA PHE A 23 -9.75 7.15 -8.15
C PHE A 23 -8.87 6.08 -7.49
N VAL A 24 -7.88 5.61 -8.21
CA VAL A 24 -6.96 4.57 -7.75
C VAL A 24 -5.77 5.27 -7.10
N LYS A 25 -5.66 5.22 -5.76
CA LYS A 25 -4.58 5.89 -5.00
C LYS A 25 -3.61 4.86 -4.44
N MET A 26 -2.34 5.01 -4.82
CA MET A 26 -1.23 4.20 -4.31
C MET A 26 -0.85 4.66 -2.90
N GLN A 27 -0.94 3.76 -1.91
CA GLN A 27 -0.37 3.96 -0.56
C GLN A 27 1.06 3.43 -0.44
N GLN A 28 1.48 2.60 -1.40
CA GLN A 28 2.78 1.97 -1.44
C GLN A 28 3.94 2.96 -1.32
N THR A 29 3.91 4.11 -1.99
CA THR A 29 5.01 5.10 -1.95
C THR A 29 5.34 5.54 -0.53
N SER A 30 4.32 5.72 0.30
CA SER A 30 4.49 6.16 1.68
C SER A 30 4.99 5.03 2.59
N TRP A 31 4.46 3.81 2.45
CA TRP A 31 4.97 2.63 3.18
C TRP A 31 6.38 2.25 2.74
N ALA A 32 6.68 2.27 1.44
CA ALA A 32 7.99 1.98 0.89
C ALA A 32 9.03 3.00 1.37
N LYS A 33 8.67 4.27 1.50
CA LYS A 33 9.53 5.28 2.11
C LYS A 33 9.85 4.93 3.57
N LEU A 34 8.83 4.63 4.37
CA LEU A 34 9.01 4.26 5.79
C LEU A 34 9.89 3.02 5.94
N PHE A 35 9.71 2.01 5.09
CA PHE A 35 10.43 0.74 5.22
C PHE A 35 11.84 0.75 4.64
N ASN A 36 12.10 1.55 3.59
CA ASN A 36 13.40 1.54 2.92
C ASN A 36 14.32 2.68 3.36
N GLU A 37 13.77 3.82 3.82
CA GLU A 37 14.55 5.04 4.05
C GLU A 37 14.66 5.42 5.54
N MET A 38 13.86 4.82 6.42
CA MET A 38 13.75 5.23 7.83
C MET A 38 13.88 4.04 8.78
N ARG A 39 14.50 4.26 9.94
CA ARG A 39 14.48 3.27 11.02
C ARG A 39 13.12 3.28 11.72
N ASP A 40 12.71 2.15 12.28
CA ASP A 40 11.38 1.99 12.90
C ASP A 40 11.14 3.00 14.03
N GLU A 41 12.17 3.31 14.80
CA GLU A 41 12.09 4.24 15.92
C GLU A 41 11.92 5.70 15.48
N GLU A 42 12.19 5.99 14.20
CA GLU A 42 12.08 7.32 13.60
C GLU A 42 10.71 7.53 12.94
N TRP A 43 9.84 6.53 12.97
CA TRP A 43 8.53 6.63 12.33
C TRP A 43 7.64 7.63 13.06
N ASN A 44 7.24 8.66 12.33
CA ASN A 44 6.30 9.64 12.83
C ASN A 44 4.86 9.09 12.72
N MET A 45 4.30 8.67 13.85
CA MET A 45 2.94 8.14 13.90
C MET A 45 1.87 9.16 13.48
N HIS A 46 2.11 10.47 13.66
CA HIS A 46 1.20 11.51 13.16
C HIS A 46 1.20 11.55 11.63
N PHE A 47 2.38 11.41 11.00
CA PHE A 47 2.49 11.31 9.55
C PHE A 47 1.75 10.07 9.02
N ILE A 48 1.94 8.90 9.65
CA ILE A 48 1.25 7.66 9.25
C ILE A 48 -0.28 7.82 9.38
N ARG A 49 -0.75 8.43 10.47
CA ARG A 49 -2.17 8.72 10.65
C ARG A 49 -2.72 9.63 9.54
N GLN A 50 -2.04 10.73 9.25
CA GLN A 50 -2.47 11.68 8.21
C GLN A 50 -2.51 11.00 6.84
N MET A 51 -1.47 10.25 6.49
CA MET A 51 -1.40 9.46 5.27
C MET A 51 -2.59 8.49 5.10
N LEU A 52 -3.04 7.87 6.20
CA LEU A 52 -4.19 6.96 6.20
C LEU A 52 -5.53 7.72 6.16
N GLU A 53 -5.66 8.82 6.88
CA GLU A 53 -6.89 9.64 6.96
C GLU A 53 -7.19 10.39 5.66
N GLU A 54 -6.19 10.75 4.87
CA GLU A 54 -6.38 11.37 3.54
C GLU A 54 -7.27 10.55 2.60
N ASN A 55 -7.44 9.25 2.85
CA ASN A 55 -8.31 8.39 2.05
C ASN A 55 -9.80 8.50 2.44
N ARG A 56 -10.13 9.12 3.58
CA ARG A 56 -11.50 9.32 4.05
C ARG A 56 -12.22 10.52 3.42
N ASN A 57 -11.55 11.25 2.52
CA ASN A 57 -12.16 12.37 1.80
C ASN A 57 -13.33 11.88 0.93
N ALA A 58 -14.26 12.79 0.61
CA ALA A 58 -15.57 12.47 0.03
C ALA A 58 -15.54 11.78 -1.35
N ASP A 59 -14.42 11.78 -2.05
CA ASP A 59 -14.31 11.13 -3.36
C ASP A 59 -14.25 9.61 -3.22
N LYS A 60 -14.87 8.91 -4.16
CA LYS A 60 -14.77 7.44 -4.25
C LYS A 60 -13.34 7.06 -4.65
N LYS A 61 -12.61 6.34 -3.78
CA LYS A 61 -11.25 5.88 -4.06
C LYS A 61 -11.10 4.39 -3.80
N ILE A 62 -10.29 3.73 -4.63
CA ILE A 62 -9.78 2.38 -4.36
C ILE A 62 -8.32 2.53 -3.95
N VAL A 63 -8.00 1.97 -2.79
CA VAL A 63 -6.67 2.03 -2.20
C VAL A 63 -6.04 0.65 -2.25
N PHE A 64 -4.73 0.60 -2.48
CA PHE A 64 -3.95 -0.62 -2.50
C PHE A 64 -2.57 -0.36 -1.88
N THR A 65 -1.99 -1.39 -1.27
CA THR A 65 -0.66 -1.33 -0.66
C THR A 65 0.46 -1.57 -1.65
N GLU A 66 0.18 -2.25 -2.76
CA GLU A 66 1.14 -2.62 -3.81
C GLU A 66 0.45 -2.60 -5.17
N ASN A 67 1.18 -2.24 -6.23
CA ASN A 67 0.68 -2.20 -7.60
C ASN A 67 1.15 -3.40 -8.43
N HIS A 68 0.46 -3.64 -9.55
CA HIS A 68 0.83 -4.69 -10.49
C HIS A 68 2.26 -4.53 -11.04
N GLU A 69 2.71 -3.30 -11.28
CA GLU A 69 4.04 -3.05 -11.87
C GLU A 69 5.18 -3.57 -10.97
N GLN A 70 4.99 -3.67 -9.65
CA GLN A 70 5.99 -4.25 -8.76
C GLN A 70 6.22 -5.74 -8.95
N ASN A 71 5.28 -6.44 -9.58
CA ASN A 71 5.41 -7.85 -9.94
C ASN A 71 6.09 -8.05 -11.30
N GLU A 72 6.44 -6.96 -11.99
CA GLU A 72 7.23 -7.01 -13.21
C GLU A 72 8.68 -7.38 -12.91
N VAL A 73 9.30 -8.05 -13.88
CA VAL A 73 10.68 -8.52 -13.79
C VAL A 73 11.62 -7.34 -13.52
N GLY A 74 12.36 -7.42 -12.41
CA GLY A 74 13.32 -6.40 -12.00
C GLY A 74 12.82 -5.41 -10.95
N ARG A 75 11.55 -5.50 -10.51
CA ARG A 75 11.02 -4.77 -9.36
C ARG A 75 10.81 -5.71 -8.17
N MET A 76 10.90 -5.18 -6.95
CA MET A 76 10.69 -5.93 -5.71
C MET A 76 9.36 -5.56 -5.07
N THR A 77 8.57 -6.57 -4.73
CA THR A 77 7.39 -6.47 -3.87
C THR A 77 7.77 -6.08 -2.44
N LEU A 78 6.82 -5.55 -1.69
CA LEU A 78 6.92 -5.16 -0.29
C LEU A 78 7.21 -6.38 0.57
N SER A 79 6.54 -7.51 0.27
CA SER A 79 6.83 -8.80 0.87
C SER A 79 8.30 -9.17 0.70
N ARG A 80 8.83 -9.11 -0.52
CA ARG A 80 10.23 -9.42 -0.79
C ARG A 80 11.22 -8.43 -0.16
N LYS A 81 10.85 -7.16 -0.01
CA LYS A 81 11.67 -6.16 0.70
C LYS A 81 11.72 -6.40 2.22
N LEU A 82 10.59 -6.76 2.83
CA LEU A 82 10.47 -6.91 4.28
C LEU A 82 10.90 -8.28 4.80
N ILE A 83 10.58 -9.33 4.04
CA ILE A 83 10.75 -10.74 4.45
C ILE A 83 11.99 -11.35 3.77
N GLY A 84 12.38 -10.84 2.61
CA GLY A 84 13.44 -11.43 1.78
C GLY A 84 13.00 -12.72 1.10
N ASP A 85 13.98 -13.48 0.60
CA ASP A 85 13.76 -14.74 -0.12
C ASP A 85 13.60 -15.95 0.83
N SER A 86 13.17 -15.69 2.06
CA SER A 86 13.06 -16.70 3.10
C SER A 86 11.99 -17.74 2.75
N PRO A 87 12.33 -19.05 2.65
CA PRO A 87 11.36 -20.08 2.37
C PRO A 87 10.50 -20.34 3.61
N MET A 88 9.30 -19.76 3.66
CA MET A 88 8.31 -19.96 4.74
C MET A 88 7.87 -21.43 4.83
N SER A 89 8.65 -22.28 5.53
CA SER A 89 8.28 -23.65 5.84
C SER A 89 7.81 -23.77 7.29
N GLU A 90 6.95 -24.76 7.58
CA GLU A 90 6.49 -25.05 8.95
C GLU A 90 7.65 -25.38 9.92
N SER A 91 8.78 -25.84 9.38
CA SER A 91 9.99 -26.17 10.14
C SER A 91 10.96 -25.00 10.29
N GLN A 92 10.68 -23.84 9.70
CA GLN A 92 11.59 -22.71 9.73
C GLN A 92 11.59 -22.05 11.11
N GLN A 93 12.79 -21.88 11.68
CA GLN A 93 12.96 -21.11 12.91
C GLN A 93 12.63 -19.62 12.65
N MET A 94 11.70 -19.07 13.42
CA MET A 94 11.31 -17.67 13.32
C MET A 94 12.45 -16.78 13.82
N THR A 95 13.12 -16.08 12.89
CA THR A 95 14.12 -15.07 13.25
C THR A 95 13.45 -13.74 13.58
N PRO A 96 14.07 -12.87 14.40
CA PRO A 96 13.52 -11.54 14.67
C PRO A 96 13.28 -10.71 13.41
N GLN A 97 14.12 -10.85 12.38
CA GLN A 97 13.95 -10.17 11.09
C GLN A 97 12.73 -10.69 10.34
N LEU A 98 12.52 -12.01 10.33
CA LEU A 98 11.38 -12.65 9.66
C LEU A 98 10.06 -12.25 10.34
N ASP A 99 10.03 -12.29 11.67
CA ASP A 99 8.86 -11.91 12.47
C ASP A 99 8.51 -10.44 12.27
N ARG A 100 9.52 -9.56 12.28
CA ARG A 100 9.36 -8.14 11.96
C ARG A 100 8.81 -7.94 10.55
N GLY A 101 9.40 -8.59 9.54
CA GLY A 101 8.99 -8.46 8.15
C GLY A 101 7.53 -8.88 7.92
N LEU A 102 7.14 -10.02 8.49
CA LEU A 102 5.76 -10.52 8.49
C LEU A 102 4.79 -9.56 9.17
N SER A 103 5.17 -9.06 10.34
CA SER A 103 4.33 -8.16 11.14
C SER A 103 4.10 -6.84 10.40
N LEU A 104 5.15 -6.22 9.86
CA LEU A 104 5.05 -4.98 9.08
C LEU A 104 4.24 -5.17 7.80
N TYR A 105 4.42 -6.29 7.09
CA TYR A 105 3.66 -6.62 5.89
C TYR A 105 2.16 -6.78 6.18
N LYS A 106 1.80 -7.46 7.27
CA LYS A 106 0.40 -7.61 7.68
C LYS A 106 -0.20 -6.28 8.15
N MET A 107 0.55 -5.50 8.95
CA MET A 107 0.07 -4.22 9.48
C MET A 107 -0.17 -3.19 8.38
N SER A 108 0.72 -3.08 7.39
CA SER A 108 0.54 -2.12 6.29
C SER A 108 -0.74 -2.39 5.52
N ARG A 109 -1.04 -3.66 5.21
CA ARG A 109 -2.27 -4.09 4.53
C ARG A 109 -3.50 -3.87 5.40
N LEU A 110 -3.44 -4.28 6.67
CA LEU A 110 -4.54 -4.11 7.61
C LEU A 110 -4.90 -2.63 7.81
N PHE A 111 -3.92 -1.77 8.07
CA PHE A 111 -4.17 -0.34 8.24
C PHE A 111 -4.66 0.30 6.95
N THR A 112 -4.05 -0.01 5.82
CA THR A 112 -4.52 0.52 4.54
C THR A 112 -5.96 0.12 4.27
N HIS A 113 -6.33 -1.14 4.51
CA HIS A 113 -7.71 -1.62 4.36
C HIS A 113 -8.67 -0.95 5.36
N ALA A 114 -8.31 -0.88 6.64
CA ALA A 114 -9.15 -0.30 7.69
C ALA A 114 -9.42 1.20 7.49
N PHE A 115 -8.49 1.92 6.86
CA PHE A 115 -8.59 3.36 6.62
C PHE A 115 -8.84 3.72 5.14
N ALA A 116 -9.05 2.75 4.25
CA ALA A 116 -9.30 2.99 2.82
C ALA A 116 -10.59 3.77 2.53
N GLY A 117 -11.56 3.73 3.44
CA GLY A 117 -12.83 4.46 3.35
C GLY A 117 -13.84 3.85 2.37
N GLN A 118 -13.49 3.74 1.09
CA GLN A 118 -14.43 3.45 0.00
C GLN A 118 -14.14 2.13 -0.74
N GLY A 119 -12.90 1.63 -0.71
CA GLY A 119 -12.56 0.35 -1.32
C GLY A 119 -11.08 0.00 -1.19
N PHE A 120 -10.80 -1.29 -1.04
CA PHE A 120 -9.45 -1.85 -1.01
C PHE A 120 -9.29 -2.87 -2.15
N LEU A 121 -8.14 -2.84 -2.82
CA LEU A 121 -7.78 -3.79 -3.88
C LEU A 121 -6.49 -4.52 -3.53
N ASN A 122 -6.45 -5.81 -3.86
CA ASN A 122 -5.25 -6.62 -3.80
C ASN A 122 -4.93 -7.23 -5.17
N PHE A 123 -3.65 -7.28 -5.54
CA PHE A 123 -3.20 -7.99 -6.72
C PHE A 123 -2.91 -9.46 -6.38
N ILE A 124 -3.20 -10.37 -7.31
CA ILE A 124 -2.96 -11.81 -7.13
C ILE A 124 -1.45 -12.05 -7.20
N GLY A 125 -0.90 -12.79 -6.23
CA GLY A 125 0.54 -13.03 -6.12
C GLY A 125 1.23 -12.20 -5.03
N GLU A 126 0.50 -11.23 -4.45
CA GLU A 126 0.88 -10.46 -3.26
C GLU A 126 0.47 -11.12 -1.93
#